data_AF-A0A1G3RDF4-F1
#
_entry.id   AF-A0A1G3RDF4-F1
#
_cell.length_a   1.000
_cell.length_b   1.000
_cell.length_c   1.000
_cell.angle_alpha   90.00
_cell.angle_beta   90.00
_cell.angle_gamma   90.00
#
_symmetry.space_group_name_H-M   'P 1'
#
loop_
_entity.id
_entity.type
_entity.pdbx_description
1 polymer ?
#
loop_
_entity_poly.entity_id
_entity_poly.type
_entity_poly.pdbx_seq_one_letter_code
_entity_poly.pdbx_strand_id
1 'polypeptide(L)'
;MAVLAILLLLAGSTAGAQSGQAILLRGPLAARGIPFFPPNVLEAYRGEYQAGDWRIEVYFTREPLVLPAGWRKASCGQEALLRLEGEEKPTFCYVEPGDGGYVLFLSFESDAFPWCAWTQAFLQRLRSLLAFSRGLAETPFPAILDY
;
A
#
# COMPACT_ATOMS: atom_id res chain seq x y z
N MET A 1 -37.03 42.55 -8.03
CA MET A 1 -35.85 42.03 -8.75
C MET A 1 -34.67 42.06 -7.82
N ALA A 2 -34.07 40.89 -7.55
CA ALA A 2 -32.65 40.64 -7.25
C ALA A 2 -32.55 39.31 -6.48
N VAL A 3 -32.39 38.23 -7.25
CA VAL A 3 -31.98 36.92 -6.76
C VAL A 3 -30.50 37.02 -6.43
N LEU A 4 -30.11 36.79 -5.17
CA LEU A 4 -28.70 36.67 -4.80
C LEU A 4 -28.41 35.20 -4.48
N ALA A 5 -28.03 34.46 -5.52
CA ALA A 5 -27.53 33.10 -5.42
C ALA A 5 -26.09 33.14 -4.85
N ILE A 6 -25.91 32.66 -3.63
CA ILE A 6 -24.58 32.45 -3.05
C ILE A 6 -24.10 31.06 -3.50
N LEU A 7 -23.26 31.06 -4.53
CA LEU A 7 -22.39 29.93 -4.89
C LEU A 7 -21.38 29.73 -3.76
N LEU A 8 -21.63 28.74 -2.90
CA LEU A 8 -20.61 28.21 -2.00
C LEU A 8 -19.61 27.42 -2.86
N LEU A 9 -18.49 28.06 -3.19
CA LEU A 9 -17.34 27.43 -3.81
C LEU A 9 -16.89 26.24 -2.97
N LEU A 10 -16.95 25.06 -3.58
CA LEU A 10 -16.23 23.87 -3.19
C LEU A 10 -14.74 24.22 -3.09
N ALA A 11 -14.25 24.43 -1.87
CA ALA A 11 -12.82 24.33 -1.57
C ALA A 11 -12.43 22.85 -1.65
N GLY A 12 -12.26 22.35 -2.87
CA GLY A 12 -11.56 21.11 -3.11
C GLY A 12 -10.11 21.32 -2.72
N SER A 13 -9.73 20.90 -1.52
CA SER A 13 -8.34 20.79 -1.12
C SER A 13 -7.66 19.83 -2.10
N THR A 14 -6.96 20.38 -3.09
CA THR A 14 -5.97 19.61 -3.83
C THR A 14 -4.86 19.32 -2.84
N ALA A 15 -4.90 18.13 -2.24
CA ALA A 15 -3.76 17.58 -1.54
C ALA A 15 -2.58 17.68 -2.53
N GLY A 16 -1.61 18.55 -2.24
CA GLY A 16 -0.45 18.74 -3.09
C GLY A 16 0.18 17.38 -3.32
N ALA A 17 0.24 16.95 -4.59
CA ALA A 17 0.91 15.73 -4.97
C ALA A 17 2.39 15.89 -4.57
N GLN A 18 2.77 15.24 -3.48
CA GLN A 18 4.10 15.30 -2.94
C GLN A 18 4.96 14.35 -3.77
N SER A 19 5.55 14.88 -4.86
CA SER A 19 6.28 14.07 -5.83
C SER A 19 7.58 13.51 -5.25
N GLY A 20 7.72 12.19 -5.20
CA GLY A 20 8.91 11.45 -4.82
C GLY A 20 9.16 10.26 -5.75
N GLN A 21 10.36 9.70 -5.68
CA GLN A 21 10.72 8.46 -6.40
C GLN A 21 11.18 7.41 -5.40
N ALA A 22 10.68 6.19 -5.55
CA ALA A 22 11.10 5.01 -4.81
C ALA A 22 11.67 3.97 -5.77
N ILE A 23 12.74 3.30 -5.34
CA ILE A 23 13.43 2.25 -6.11
C ILE A 23 13.35 0.95 -5.32
N LEU A 24 12.94 -0.14 -5.98
CA LEU A 24 12.99 -1.48 -5.44
C LEU A 24 14.46 -1.92 -5.33
N LEU A 25 14.98 -1.96 -4.09
CA LEU A 25 16.34 -2.41 -3.83
C LEU A 25 16.45 -3.94 -3.86
N ARG A 26 15.41 -4.62 -3.39
CA ARG A 26 15.37 -6.08 -3.28
C ARG A 26 13.93 -6.56 -3.40
N GLY A 27 13.71 -7.62 -4.18
CA GLY A 27 12.39 -8.22 -4.37
C GLY A 27 11.98 -8.26 -5.84
N PRO A 28 10.85 -8.92 -6.15
CA PRO A 28 10.06 -9.76 -5.26
C PRO A 28 10.87 -11.02 -4.86
N LEU A 29 11.03 -11.29 -3.57
CA LEU A 29 11.66 -12.51 -3.07
C LEU A 29 10.62 -13.36 -2.36
N ALA A 30 10.58 -14.66 -2.67
CA ALA A 30 9.76 -15.58 -1.92
C ALA A 30 10.14 -15.53 -0.44
N ALA A 31 9.13 -15.42 0.42
CA ALA A 31 9.25 -15.37 1.86
C ALA A 31 8.30 -16.39 2.48
N ARG A 32 8.71 -16.97 3.60
CA ARG A 32 7.85 -17.79 4.46
C ARG A 32 7.67 -17.06 5.77
N GLY A 33 6.42 -16.79 6.12
CA GLY A 33 6.07 -16.01 7.28
C GLY A 33 5.88 -14.54 6.93
N ILE A 34 4.81 -13.96 7.47
CA ILE A 34 4.58 -12.50 7.48
C ILE A 34 4.83 -11.99 8.90
N PRO A 35 5.68 -10.96 9.12
CA PRO A 35 6.05 -10.50 10.46
C PRO A 35 4.90 -10.01 11.33
N PHE A 36 3.79 -9.58 10.72
CA PHE A 36 2.63 -9.00 11.41
C PHE A 36 1.62 -10.04 11.91
N PHE A 37 2.00 -11.31 11.86
CA PHE A 37 1.27 -12.45 12.38
C PHE A 37 2.13 -13.15 13.43
N PRO A 38 1.52 -13.87 14.39
CA PRO A 38 2.24 -14.84 15.20
C PRO A 38 3.07 -15.79 14.29
N PRO A 39 4.11 -16.47 14.79
CA PRO A 39 4.94 -17.36 13.98
C PRO A 39 4.11 -18.25 13.05
N ASN A 40 4.31 -18.08 11.75
CA ASN A 40 3.46 -18.65 10.70
C ASN A 40 4.30 -19.10 9.50
N VAL A 41 3.70 -19.91 8.63
CA VAL A 41 4.34 -20.48 7.42
C VAL A 41 3.71 -19.96 6.13
N LEU A 42 3.00 -18.82 6.20
CA LEU A 42 2.33 -18.21 5.05
C LEU A 42 3.34 -17.94 3.93
N GLU A 43 3.01 -18.35 2.72
CA GLU A 43 3.72 -18.04 1.50
C GLU A 43 3.45 -16.59 1.11
N ALA A 44 4.53 -15.82 0.96
CA ALA A 44 4.46 -14.43 0.58
C ALA A 44 5.62 -14.06 -0.36
N TYR A 45 5.53 -12.87 -0.94
CA TYR A 45 6.63 -12.22 -1.64
C TYR A 45 6.99 -10.94 -0.91
N ARG A 46 8.27 -10.77 -0.60
CA ARG A 46 8.82 -9.60 0.10
C ARG A 46 9.58 -8.68 -0.85
N GLY A 47 9.41 -7.38 -0.65
CA GLY A 47 10.10 -6.32 -1.37
C GLY A 47 10.60 -5.25 -0.40
N GLU A 48 11.74 -4.66 -0.72
CA GLU A 48 12.34 -3.53 0.01
C GLU A 48 12.54 -2.37 -0.97
N TYR A 49 11.94 -1.22 -0.67
CA TYR A 49 12.10 0.01 -1.42
C TYR A 49 12.91 1.04 -0.64
N GLN A 50 13.62 1.87 -1.39
CA GLN A 50 14.25 3.09 -0.88
C GLN A 50 13.60 4.31 -1.53
N ALA A 51 13.22 5.29 -0.71
CA ALA A 51 12.63 6.54 -1.16
C ALA A 51 13.26 7.71 -0.39
N GLY A 52 14.22 8.41 -1.00
CA GLY A 52 15.11 9.32 -0.26
C GLY A 52 15.88 8.54 0.80
N ASP A 53 15.81 8.98 2.06
CA ASP A 53 16.42 8.29 3.20
C ASP A 53 15.51 7.21 3.82
N TRP A 54 14.27 7.07 3.35
CA TRP A 54 13.27 6.17 3.94
C TRP A 54 13.27 4.79 3.32
N ARG A 55 13.09 3.77 4.16
CA ARG A 55 12.82 2.40 3.73
C ARG A 55 11.35 2.02 3.84
N ILE A 56 10.88 1.27 2.84
CA ILE A 56 9.54 0.70 2.81
C ILE A 56 9.67 -0.81 2.58
N GLU A 57 9.06 -1.61 3.46
CA GLU A 57 8.91 -3.05 3.26
C GLU A 57 7.50 -3.36 2.74
N VAL A 58 7.44 -4.24 1.75
CA VAL A 58 6.21 -4.73 1.16
C VAL A 58 6.15 -6.24 1.29
N TYR A 59 5.04 -6.77 1.78
CA TYR A 59 4.72 -8.20 1.72
C TYR A 59 3.45 -8.38 0.90
N PHE A 60 3.46 -9.32 -0.04
CA PHE A 60 2.33 -9.68 -0.89
C PHE A 60 2.00 -11.15 -0.69
N THR A 61 0.74 -11.49 -0.50
CA THR A 61 0.28 -12.88 -0.51
C THR A 61 -1.09 -12.99 -1.17
N ARG A 62 -1.37 -14.18 -1.73
CA ARG A 62 -2.69 -14.58 -2.22
C ARG A 62 -3.38 -15.55 -1.27
N GLU A 63 -2.71 -15.93 -0.18
CA GLU A 63 -3.34 -16.78 0.82
C GLU A 63 -4.52 -16.05 1.48
N PRO A 64 -5.64 -16.74 1.71
CA PRO A 64 -6.74 -16.18 2.47
C PRO A 64 -6.30 -15.97 3.93
N LEU A 65 -6.43 -14.74 4.43
CA LEU A 65 -5.98 -14.37 5.77
C LEU A 65 -7.12 -13.95 6.68
N VAL A 66 -7.01 -14.32 7.96
CA VAL A 66 -7.76 -13.69 9.05
C VAL A 66 -6.81 -12.79 9.80
N LEU A 67 -7.03 -11.48 9.74
CA LEU A 67 -6.15 -10.52 10.39
C LEU A 67 -6.26 -10.63 11.93
N PRO A 68 -5.15 -10.61 12.67
CA PRO A 68 -5.16 -10.61 14.14
C PRO A 68 -5.89 -9.41 14.75
N ALA A 69 -6.01 -9.39 16.08
CA ALA A 69 -6.46 -8.19 16.79
C ALA A 69 -5.43 -7.04 16.61
N GLY A 70 -5.88 -5.79 16.72
CA GLY A 70 -5.02 -4.60 16.66
C GLY A 70 -5.09 -3.81 15.35
N TRP A 71 -5.66 -4.38 14.30
CA TRP A 71 -5.92 -3.68 13.05
C TRP A 71 -7.12 -2.72 13.20
N ARG A 72 -6.97 -1.48 12.73
CA ARG A 72 -7.98 -0.41 12.74
C ARG A 72 -8.20 0.13 11.34
N LYS A 73 -9.42 0.58 11.06
CA LYS A 73 -9.75 1.18 9.76
C LYS A 73 -8.89 2.42 9.51
N ALA A 74 -8.27 2.46 8.35
CA ALA A 74 -7.56 3.61 7.81
C ALA A 74 -8.01 3.87 6.37
N SER A 75 -7.71 5.03 5.84
CA SER A 75 -8.08 5.39 4.48
C SER A 75 -6.98 6.21 3.83
N CYS A 76 -6.76 5.97 2.55
CA CYS A 76 -5.88 6.78 1.72
C CYS A 76 -6.57 7.10 0.39
N GLY A 77 -7.14 8.30 0.30
CA GLY A 77 -8.05 8.67 -0.78
C GLY A 77 -9.21 7.67 -0.87
N GLN A 78 -9.33 6.96 -1.99
CA GLN A 78 -10.38 5.96 -2.22
C GLN A 78 -10.03 4.56 -1.69
N GLU A 79 -8.78 4.34 -1.27
CA GLU A 79 -8.33 3.03 -0.82
C GLU A 79 -8.70 2.81 0.66
N ALA A 80 -9.47 1.75 0.91
CA ALA A 80 -9.77 1.27 2.25
C ALA A 80 -8.59 0.42 2.75
N LEU A 81 -7.99 0.85 3.85
CA LEU A 81 -6.82 0.22 4.45
C LEU A 81 -7.12 -0.17 5.89
N LEU A 82 -6.24 -0.98 6.45
CA LEU A 82 -6.17 -1.23 7.88
C LEU A 82 -4.80 -0.80 8.38
N ARG A 83 -4.73 -0.07 9.50
CA ARG A 83 -3.48 0.27 10.19
C ARG A 83 -3.31 -0.66 11.39
N LEU A 84 -2.10 -1.19 11.56
CA LEU A 84 -1.74 -1.92 12.77
C LEU A 84 -1.33 -0.92 13.86
N GLU A 85 -2.01 -0.97 15.00
CA GLU A 85 -1.72 -0.11 16.16
C GLU A 85 -0.66 -0.74 17.07
N GLY A 86 0.15 0.10 17.73
CA GLY A 86 1.13 -0.34 18.73
C GLY A 86 2.47 -0.85 18.19
N GLU A 87 2.70 -0.75 16.88
CA GLU A 87 3.99 -1.02 16.23
C GLU A 87 4.87 0.24 16.17
N GLU A 88 6.19 0.06 16.25
CA GLU A 88 7.15 1.16 16.07
C GLU A 88 7.11 1.73 14.63
N LYS A 89 6.90 0.86 13.65
CA LYS A 89 6.82 1.21 12.23
C LYS A 89 5.37 1.31 11.77
N PRO A 90 4.93 2.42 11.16
CA PRO A 90 3.61 2.53 10.59
C PRO A 90 3.40 1.42 9.56
N THR A 91 2.44 0.55 9.85
CA THR A 91 2.19 -0.63 9.04
C THR A 91 0.72 -0.67 8.62
N PHE A 92 0.51 -0.81 7.31
CA PHE A 92 -0.80 -0.81 6.68
C PHE A 92 -1.05 -2.12 5.95
N CYS A 93 -2.31 -2.56 5.95
CA CYS A 93 -2.79 -3.72 5.23
C CYS A 93 -3.83 -3.28 4.21
N TYR A 94 -3.63 -3.73 2.97
CA TYR A 94 -4.57 -3.58 1.88
C TYR A 94 -5.07 -4.95 1.44
N VAL A 95 -6.39 -5.11 1.27
CA VAL A 95 -7.02 -6.33 0.79
C VAL A 95 -7.71 -6.00 -0.53
N GLU A 96 -7.20 -6.58 -1.63
CA GLU A 96 -7.85 -6.46 -2.94
C GLU A 96 -9.12 -7.33 -2.97
N PRO A 97 -10.30 -6.75 -3.20
CA PRO A 97 -11.53 -7.51 -3.31
C PRO A 97 -11.61 -8.32 -4.61
N GLY A 98 -12.42 -9.39 -4.61
CA GLY A 98 -12.77 -10.16 -5.80
C GLY A 98 -12.00 -11.48 -5.98
N ASP A 99 -12.37 -12.22 -7.02
CA ASP A 99 -11.75 -13.50 -7.36
C ASP A 99 -10.30 -13.30 -7.82
N GLY A 100 -9.37 -14.00 -7.16
CA GLY A 100 -7.94 -13.74 -7.37
C GLY A 100 -7.44 -12.47 -6.68
N GLY A 101 -8.11 -12.04 -5.60
CA GLY A 101 -7.62 -11.01 -4.69
C GLY A 101 -6.26 -11.34 -4.08
N TYR A 102 -5.68 -10.35 -3.43
CA TYR A 102 -4.40 -10.45 -2.75
C TYR A 102 -4.40 -9.54 -1.52
N VAL A 103 -3.48 -9.82 -0.60
CA VAL A 103 -3.23 -9.00 0.58
C VAL A 103 -1.84 -8.41 0.48
N LEU A 104 -1.75 -7.10 0.75
CA LEU A 104 -0.50 -6.38 0.86
C LEU A 104 -0.32 -5.88 2.29
N PHE A 105 0.91 -5.98 2.79
CA PHE A 105 1.35 -5.29 3.99
C PHE A 105 2.45 -4.32 3.62
N LEU A 106 2.29 -3.06 4.03
CA LEU A 106 3.16 -1.94 3.72
C LEU A 106 3.69 -1.37 5.04
N SER A 107 4.97 -1.56 5.32
CA SER A 107 5.60 -1.07 6.54
C SER A 107 6.59 0.04 6.20
N PHE A 108 6.40 1.20 6.83
CA PHE A 108 7.18 2.40 6.59
C PHE A 108 8.09 2.65 7.79
N GLU A 109 9.26 3.24 7.54
CA GLU A 109 10.21 3.55 8.60
C GLU A 109 9.74 4.65 9.57
N SER A 110 8.82 5.54 9.15
CA SER A 110 8.29 6.61 9.99
C SER A 110 6.92 7.11 9.53
N ASP A 111 6.13 7.64 10.47
CA ASP A 111 4.85 8.34 10.21
C ASP A 111 5.06 9.66 9.45
N ALA A 112 6.28 10.21 9.45
CA ALA A 112 6.64 11.40 8.68
C ALA A 112 6.71 11.14 7.17
N PHE A 113 6.84 9.87 6.75
CA PHE A 113 6.86 9.51 5.34
C PHE A 113 5.46 9.74 4.71
N PRO A 114 5.37 10.27 3.48
CA PRO A 114 4.10 10.44 2.75
C PRO A 114 3.52 9.08 2.28
N TRP A 115 3.20 8.20 3.24
CA TRP A 115 2.78 6.82 3.02
C TRP A 115 1.54 6.71 2.13
N CYS A 116 0.64 7.68 2.20
CA CYS A 116 -0.60 7.64 1.43
C CYS A 116 -0.34 7.84 -0.08
N ALA A 117 0.42 8.88 -0.45
CA ALA A 117 0.79 9.12 -1.85
C ALA A 117 1.54 7.92 -2.45
N TRP A 118 2.53 7.41 -1.69
CA TRP A 118 3.28 6.21 -2.08
C TRP A 118 2.39 4.99 -2.27
N THR A 119 1.48 4.73 -1.32
CA THR A 119 0.58 3.56 -1.36
C THR A 119 -0.34 3.60 -2.57
N GLN A 120 -0.90 4.77 -2.89
CA GLN A 120 -1.77 4.94 -4.07
C GLN A 120 -1.02 4.67 -5.37
N ALA A 121 0.16 5.28 -5.53
CA ALA A 121 1.01 5.06 -6.69
C ALA A 121 1.39 3.57 -6.81
N PHE A 122 1.78 2.94 -5.69
CA PHE A 122 2.16 1.54 -5.65
C PHE A 122 1.01 0.63 -6.08
N LEU A 123 -0.18 0.80 -5.48
CA LEU A 123 -1.36 -0.01 -5.81
C LEU A 123 -1.77 0.17 -7.27
N GLN A 124 -1.80 1.41 -7.78
CA GLN A 124 -2.11 1.69 -9.18
C GLN A 124 -1.14 0.97 -10.11
N ARG A 125 0.16 1.05 -9.83
CA ARG A 125 1.19 0.43 -10.67
C ARG A 125 1.16 -1.09 -10.56
N LEU A 126 1.03 -1.64 -9.37
CA LEU A 126 0.94 -3.09 -9.15
C LEU A 126 -0.27 -3.68 -9.86
N ARG A 127 -1.47 -3.10 -9.71
CA ARG A 127 -2.68 -3.57 -10.40
C ARG A 127 -2.49 -3.56 -11.92
N SER A 128 -1.86 -2.50 -12.45
CA SER A 128 -1.52 -2.42 -13.87
C SER A 128 -0.61 -3.58 -14.29
N LEU A 129 0.45 -3.85 -13.53
CA LEU A 129 1.38 -4.95 -13.82
C LEU A 129 0.72 -6.32 -13.71
N LEU A 130 -0.12 -6.54 -12.69
CA LEU A 130 -0.86 -7.78 -12.46
C LEU A 130 -1.84 -8.09 -13.62
N ALA A 131 -2.44 -7.06 -14.22
CA ALA A 131 -3.30 -7.23 -15.38
C ALA A 131 -2.56 -7.77 -16.62
N PHE A 132 -1.26 -7.51 -16.75
CA PHE A 132 -0.43 -8.03 -17.84
C PHE A 132 0.20 -9.40 -17.53
N SER A 133 0.38 -9.74 -16.25
CA SER A 133 0.87 -11.05 -15.85
C SER A 133 -0.23 -12.11 -15.96
N ARG A 134 -0.51 -12.57 -17.18
CA ARG A 134 -1.39 -13.73 -17.41
C ARG A 134 -0.67 -15.01 -17.00
N GLY A 135 -0.76 -15.38 -15.73
CA GLY A 135 -0.34 -16.69 -15.22
C GLY A 135 1.14 -16.86 -14.88
N LEU A 136 1.85 -15.78 -14.53
CA LEU A 136 3.26 -15.90 -14.10
C LEU A 136 3.34 -16.11 -12.59
N ALA A 137 4.17 -17.07 -12.20
CA ALA A 137 4.54 -17.44 -10.83
C ALA A 137 5.32 -16.34 -10.07
N GLU A 138 5.30 -15.10 -10.56
CA GLU A 138 6.11 -13.99 -10.04
C GLU A 138 5.22 -12.78 -9.76
N THR A 139 5.33 -12.26 -8.53
CA THR A 139 4.61 -11.05 -8.11
C THR A 139 5.32 -9.82 -8.69
N PRO A 140 4.73 -9.06 -9.63
CA PRO A 140 5.46 -8.03 -10.37
C PRO A 140 5.55 -6.73 -9.57
N PHE A 141 6.43 -6.69 -8.57
CA PHE A 141 6.72 -5.45 -7.84
C PHE A 141 7.31 -4.38 -8.77
N PRO A 142 6.76 -3.15 -8.77
CA PRO A 142 7.31 -2.06 -9.59
C PRO A 142 8.78 -1.80 -9.27
N ALA A 143 9.68 -1.88 -10.25
CA ALA A 143 11.10 -1.62 -9.99
C ALA A 143 11.39 -0.15 -9.59
N ILE A 144 10.67 0.78 -10.23
CA ILE A 144 10.71 2.21 -9.94
C ILE A 144 9.26 2.67 -9.77
N LEU A 145 9.04 3.52 -8.78
CA LEU A 145 7.75 4.10 -8.47
C LEU A 145 7.87 5.61 -8.27
N ASP A 146 7.21 6.37 -9.13
CA ASP A 146 6.99 7.80 -8.92
C ASP A 146 5.66 7.98 -8.18
N TYR A 147 5.64 8.79 -7.12
CA TYR A 147 4.49 8.92 -6.22
C TYR A 147 4.31 10.35 -5.70
#